data_AF-A0AAN7DT47-F1
#
_entry.id   AF-A0AAN7DT47-F1
#
_cell.length_a   1.000
_cell.length_b   1.000
_cell.length_c   1.000
_cell.angle_alpha   90.00
_cell.angle_beta   90.00
_cell.angle_gamma   90.00
#
_symmetry.space_group_name_H-M   'P 1'
#
loop_
_entity.id
_entity.type
_entity.pdbx_description
1 polymer ?
#
loop_
_entity_poly.entity_id
_entity_poly.type
_entity_poly.pdbx_seq_one_letter_code
_entity_poly.pdbx_strand_id
1 'polypeptide(L)'
;MHFVKTVELFIRTKSRIVLISRVVSLGYRIVRLYALKRIEALLQEWERWRQRRQKEADIRKLLAVLKSMPMEKKTYLRPLSPHLPIYKPQLTSTFPISHRISGAFLATIVLFFYLLCMKIGLICFTYKNFYQFFFFSSKLILISVEITALALSYHLFNGVRHLLTDFSGFLFP
;
A
#
# COMPACT_ATOMS: atom_id res chain seq x y z
N MET A 1 -13.49 -57.04 -57.59
CA MET A 1 -12.88 -55.82 -57.00
C MET A 1 -13.89 -54.86 -56.34
N HIS A 2 -15.19 -54.88 -56.69
CA HIS A 2 -16.20 -53.95 -56.14
C HIS A 2 -16.66 -54.28 -54.71
N PHE A 3 -16.82 -55.57 -54.38
CA PHE A 3 -17.31 -56.04 -53.08
C PHE A 3 -16.41 -55.63 -51.90
N VAL A 4 -15.09 -55.76 -52.06
CA VAL A 4 -14.10 -55.37 -51.03
C VAL A 4 -14.18 -53.88 -50.72
N LYS A 5 -14.34 -53.02 -51.74
CA LYS A 5 -14.47 -51.57 -51.55
C LYS A 5 -15.74 -51.19 -50.77
N THR A 6 -16.85 -51.90 -50.98
CA THR A 6 -18.11 -51.65 -50.25
C THR A 6 -18.02 -52.03 -48.77
N VAL A 7 -17.40 -53.17 -48.46
CA VAL A 7 -17.20 -53.61 -47.07
C VAL A 7 -16.26 -52.66 -46.31
N GLU A 8 -15.17 -52.22 -46.94
CA GLU A 8 -14.28 -51.23 -46.32
C GLU A 8 -14.98 -49.89 -46.06
N LEU A 9 -15.81 -49.41 -46.99
CA LEU A 9 -16.59 -48.18 -46.82
C LEU A 9 -17.58 -48.29 -45.65
N PHE A 10 -18.21 -49.46 -45.50
CA PHE A 10 -19.16 -49.72 -44.41
C PHE A 10 -18.45 -49.74 -43.05
N ILE A 11 -17.33 -50.47 -42.93
CA ILE A 11 -16.52 -50.51 -41.71
C ILE A 11 -15.99 -49.11 -41.36
N ARG A 12 -15.53 -48.36 -42.36
CA ARG A 12 -15.05 -46.98 -42.17
C ARG A 12 -16.16 -46.03 -41.69
N THR A 13 -17.37 -46.19 -42.21
CA THR A 13 -18.54 -45.39 -41.80
C THR A 13 -19.00 -45.72 -40.38
N LYS A 14 -19.09 -47.01 -40.04
CA LYS A 14 -19.45 -47.46 -38.68
C LYS A 14 -18.42 -47.01 -37.65
N SER A 15 -17.13 -47.09 -37.98
CA SER A 15 -16.03 -46.59 -37.13
C SER A 15 -16.12 -45.08 -36.89
N ARG A 16 -16.44 -44.29 -37.95
CA ARG A 16 -16.65 -42.84 -37.83
C ARG A 16 -17.84 -42.47 -36.93
N ILE A 17 -18.96 -43.18 -37.03
CA ILE A 17 -20.15 -42.92 -36.19
C ILE A 17 -19.85 -43.21 -34.71
N VAL A 18 -19.18 -44.32 -34.41
CA VAL A 18 -18.76 -44.64 -33.04
C VAL A 18 -17.81 -43.58 -32.50
N LEU A 19 -16.86 -43.11 -33.31
CA LEU A 19 -15.94 -42.04 -32.92
C LEU A 19 -16.66 -40.74 -32.60
N ILE A 20 -17.62 -40.30 -33.43
CA ILE A 20 -18.42 -39.09 -33.20
C ILE A 20 -19.22 -39.22 -31.89
N SER A 21 -19.88 -40.35 -31.65
CA SER A 21 -20.65 -40.57 -30.42
C SER A 21 -19.76 -40.52 -29.16
N ARG A 22 -18.54 -41.04 -29.24
CA ARG A 22 -17.55 -40.99 -28.16
C ARG A 22 -17.05 -39.56 -27.91
N VAL A 23 -16.81 -38.78 -28.96
CA VAL A 23 -16.39 -37.37 -28.84
C VAL A 23 -17.51 -36.51 -28.24
N VAL A 24 -18.76 -36.68 -28.68
CA VAL A 24 -19.92 -35.95 -28.13
C VAL A 24 -20.15 -36.34 -26.66
N SER A 25 -20.09 -37.63 -26.34
CA SER A 25 -20.21 -38.12 -24.95
C SER A 25 -19.09 -37.60 -24.06
N LEU A 26 -17.85 -37.57 -24.56
CA LEU A 26 -16.70 -37.00 -23.84
C LEU A 26 -16.88 -35.50 -23.60
N GLY A 27 -17.35 -34.76 -24.61
CA GLY A 27 -17.67 -33.33 -24.49
C GLY A 27 -18.73 -33.07 -23.40
N TYR A 28 -19.83 -33.82 -23.41
CA TYR A 28 -20.85 -33.73 -22.37
C TYR A 28 -20.30 -34.04 -20.97
N ARG A 29 -19.46 -35.07 -20.84
CA ARG A 29 -18.81 -35.43 -19.57
C ARG A 29 -17.90 -34.32 -19.05
N ILE A 30 -17.12 -33.67 -19.91
CA ILE A 30 -16.24 -32.56 -19.53
C ILE A 30 -17.05 -31.36 -19.05
N VAL A 31 -18.08 -30.96 -19.80
CA VAL A 31 -18.97 -29.84 -19.43
C VAL A 31 -19.67 -30.14 -18.11
N ARG A 32 -20.20 -31.36 -17.92
CA ARG A 32 -20.84 -31.78 -16.67
C ARG A 32 -19.89 -31.72 -15.48
N LEU A 33 -18.65 -32.18 -15.64
CA LEU A 33 -17.64 -32.13 -14.56
C LEU A 33 -17.24 -30.70 -14.21
N TYR A 34 -17.11 -29.82 -15.21
CA TYR A 34 -16.82 -28.41 -14.96
C TYR A 34 -17.98 -27.73 -14.23
N ALA A 35 -19.23 -27.96 -14.67
CA ALA A 35 -20.41 -27.44 -14.01
C ALA A 35 -20.54 -27.92 -12.56
N LEU A 36 -20.30 -29.21 -12.29
CA LEU A 36 -20.34 -29.76 -10.94
C LEU A 36 -19.24 -29.17 -10.04
N LYS A 37 -17.99 -29.11 -10.52
CA LYS A 37 -16.89 -28.46 -9.79
C LYS A 37 -17.17 -27.00 -9.49
N ARG A 38 -17.81 -26.29 -10.43
CA ARG A 38 -18.19 -24.89 -10.23
C ARG A 38 -19.28 -24.74 -9.16
N ILE A 39 -20.27 -25.62 -9.16
CA ILE A 39 -21.33 -25.63 -8.14
C ILE A 39 -20.73 -25.92 -6.76
N GLU A 40 -19.83 -26.90 -6.64
CA GLU A 40 -19.14 -27.21 -5.38
C GLU A 40 -18.32 -26.01 -4.87
N ALA A 41 -17.58 -25.33 -5.76
CA ALA A 41 -16.83 -24.13 -5.40
C ALA A 41 -17.74 -22.99 -4.90
N LEU A 42 -18.86 -22.76 -5.59
CA LEU A 42 -19.86 -21.76 -5.17
C LEU A 42 -20.51 -22.13 -3.84
N LEU A 43 -20.78 -23.42 -3.61
CA LEU A 43 -21.32 -23.91 -2.33
C LEU A 43 -20.33 -23.65 -1.18
N GLN A 44 -19.05 -23.94 -1.40
CA GLN A 44 -17.99 -23.68 -0.42
C GLN A 44 -17.79 -22.18 -0.16
N GLU A 45 -17.84 -21.34 -1.20
CA GLU A 45 -17.81 -19.88 -1.06
C GLU A 45 -18.99 -19.36 -0.25
N TRP A 46 -20.18 -19.88 -0.53
CA TRP A 46 -21.39 -19.50 0.17
C TRP A 46 -21.36 -19.92 1.64
N GLU A 47 -20.88 -21.13 1.96
CA GLU A 47 -20.74 -21.58 3.35
C GLU A 47 -19.72 -20.72 4.12
N ARG A 48 -18.57 -20.40 3.49
CA ARG A 48 -17.59 -19.47 4.06
C ARG A 48 -18.19 -18.08 4.30
N TRP A 49 -18.99 -17.58 3.35
CA TRP A 49 -19.67 -16.30 3.49
C TRP A 49 -20.67 -16.32 4.64
N ARG A 50 -21.46 -17.39 4.77
CA ARG A 50 -22.42 -17.59 5.86
C ARG A 50 -21.71 -17.59 7.23
N GLN A 51 -20.62 -18.33 7.36
CA GLN A 51 -19.83 -18.36 8.61
C GLN A 51 -19.26 -16.99 8.98
N ARG A 52 -18.77 -16.21 8.01
CA ARG A 52 -18.31 -14.83 8.27
C ARG A 52 -19.44 -13.95 8.81
N ARG A 53 -20.62 -14.00 8.20
CA ARG A 53 -21.80 -13.23 8.64
C ARG A 53 -22.22 -13.61 10.06
N GLN A 54 -22.19 -14.90 10.40
CA GLN A 54 -22.49 -15.36 11.75
C GLN A 54 -21.48 -14.82 12.77
N LYS A 55 -20.18 -14.94 12.48
CA LYS A 55 -19.12 -14.38 13.33
C LYS A 55 -19.27 -12.87 13.52
N GLU A 56 -19.58 -12.13 12.45
CA GLU A 56 -19.83 -10.68 12.56
C GLU A 56 -21.04 -10.35 13.44
N ALA A 57 -22.12 -11.14 13.35
CA ALA A 57 -23.29 -10.97 14.21
C ALA A 57 -22.96 -11.24 15.68
N ASP A 58 -22.21 -12.30 15.96
CA ASP A 58 -21.75 -12.64 17.30
C ASP A 58 -20.83 -11.55 17.88
N ILE A 59 -19.88 -11.04 17.08
CA ILE A 59 -19.00 -9.93 17.47
C ILE A 59 -19.84 -8.67 17.77
N ARG A 60 -20.81 -8.32 16.93
CA ARG A 60 -21.69 -7.16 17.17
C ARG A 60 -22.50 -7.32 18.46
N LYS A 61 -22.97 -8.53 18.74
CA LYS A 61 -23.68 -8.86 19.99
C LYS A 61 -22.75 -8.70 21.20
N LEU A 62 -21.54 -9.24 21.14
CA LEU A 62 -20.53 -9.09 22.20
C LEU A 62 -20.14 -7.62 22.41
N LEU A 63 -19.96 -6.85 21.34
CA LEU A 63 -19.67 -5.42 21.42
C LEU A 63 -20.83 -4.64 22.02
N ALA A 64 -22.08 -4.99 21.70
CA ALA A 64 -23.25 -4.38 22.31
C ALA A 64 -23.32 -4.68 23.81
N VAL A 65 -23.06 -5.93 24.21
CA VAL A 65 -22.96 -6.34 25.63
C VAL A 65 -21.84 -5.55 26.31
N LEU A 66 -20.63 -5.53 25.75
CA LEU A 66 -19.47 -4.80 26.29
C LEU A 66 -19.77 -3.30 26.46
N LYS A 67 -20.45 -2.69 25.49
CA LYS A 67 -20.84 -1.27 25.55
C LYS A 67 -21.95 -1.00 26.57
N SER A 68 -22.83 -1.98 26.80
CA SER A 68 -23.91 -1.91 27.79
C SER A 68 -23.45 -2.25 29.21
N MET A 69 -22.27 -2.87 29.36
CA MET A 69 -21.70 -3.10 30.68
C MET A 69 -21.40 -1.74 31.32
N PRO A 70 -21.83 -1.52 32.58
CA PRO A 70 -21.46 -0.32 33.31
C PRO A 70 -19.96 -0.35 33.52
N MET A 71 -19.23 0.34 32.64
CA MET A 71 -17.82 0.65 32.85
C MET A 71 -17.79 1.62 34.01
N GLU A 72 -17.66 1.11 35.24
CA GLU A 72 -17.33 1.92 36.40
C GLU A 72 -15.96 2.56 36.10
N LYS A 73 -16.01 3.75 35.49
CA LYS A 73 -14.83 4.55 35.19
C LYS A 73 -14.36 5.14 36.50
N LYS A 74 -13.77 4.31 37.36
CA LYS A 74 -12.96 4.80 38.47
C LYS A 74 -11.81 5.58 37.86
N THR A 75 -11.93 6.90 37.88
CA THR A 75 -10.85 7.83 37.59
C THR A 75 -9.86 7.77 38.74
N TYR A 76 -9.14 6.65 38.85
CA TYR A 76 -7.83 6.68 39.46
C TYR A 76 -6.99 7.61 38.58
N LEU A 77 -6.64 8.79 39.08
CA LEU A 77 -5.62 9.65 38.49
C LEU A 77 -4.28 8.90 38.58
N ARG A 78 -4.06 7.96 37.67
CA ARG A 78 -2.76 7.31 37.52
C ARG A 78 -1.84 8.35 36.88
N PRO A 79 -0.78 8.81 37.57
CA PRO A 79 0.17 9.71 36.95
C PRO A 79 0.81 9.02 35.75
N LEU A 80 1.05 9.79 34.68
CA LEU A 80 1.75 9.28 33.51
C LEU A 80 3.17 8.91 33.95
N SER A 81 3.61 7.69 33.61
CA SER A 81 4.97 7.29 33.91
C SER A 81 5.96 8.24 33.22
N PRO A 82 7.02 8.67 33.92
CA PRO A 82 8.03 9.53 33.31
C PRO A 82 8.73 8.77 32.17
N HIS A 83 8.65 9.32 30.95
CA HIS A 83 9.12 8.66 29.73
C HIS A 83 10.25 9.46 29.06
N LEU A 84 9.96 10.64 28.52
CA LEU A 84 10.95 11.50 27.85
C LEU A 84 12.09 11.95 28.77
N PRO A 85 11.84 12.40 30.02
CA PRO A 85 12.92 12.95 30.86
C PRO A 85 13.94 11.91 31.34
N ILE A 86 13.54 10.63 31.40
CA ILE A 86 14.40 9.52 31.88
C ILE A 86 15.00 8.74 30.70
N TYR A 87 14.48 8.94 29.48
CA TYR A 87 14.97 8.24 28.29
C TYR A 87 16.37 8.72 27.90
N LYS A 88 17.28 7.76 27.65
CA LYS A 88 18.62 8.04 27.11
C LYS A 88 18.56 8.03 25.58
N PRO A 89 18.93 9.12 24.89
CA PRO A 89 18.84 9.18 23.43
C PRO A 89 19.77 8.16 22.77
N GLN A 90 19.20 7.28 21.96
CA GLN A 90 19.91 6.27 21.18
C GLN A 90 20.00 6.73 19.71
N LEU A 91 21.08 6.39 19.01
CA LEU A 91 21.24 6.74 17.59
C LEU A 91 20.04 6.29 16.74
N THR A 92 19.54 5.07 16.98
CA THR A 92 18.34 4.51 16.34
C THR A 92 17.09 5.37 16.50
N SER A 93 16.93 6.04 17.65
CA SER A 93 15.81 6.95 17.91
C SER A 93 16.05 8.36 17.35
N THR A 94 17.31 8.82 17.32
CA THR A 94 17.66 10.17 16.85
C THR A 94 17.56 10.29 15.34
N PHE A 95 17.93 9.26 14.57
CA PHE A 95 17.88 9.30 13.10
C PHE A 95 16.47 9.61 12.54
N PRO A 96 15.39 8.91 12.95
CA PRO A 96 14.03 9.24 12.49
C PRO A 96 13.56 10.63 12.92
N ILE A 97 13.92 11.08 14.12
CA ILE A 97 13.54 12.41 14.63
C ILE A 97 14.22 13.50 13.79
N SER A 98 15.53 13.40 13.58
CA SER A 98 16.30 14.33 12.77
C SER A 98 15.83 14.37 11.32
N HIS A 99 15.44 13.23 10.73
CA HIS A 99 14.90 13.17 9.36
C HIS A 99 13.58 13.94 9.24
N ARG A 100 12.71 13.89 10.26
CA ARG A 100 11.47 14.67 10.32
C ARG A 100 11.75 16.17 10.46
N ILE A 101 12.69 16.53 11.32
CA ILE A 101 13.09 17.93 11.54
C ILE A 101 13.65 18.52 10.25
N SER A 102 14.58 17.83 9.58
CA SER A 102 15.15 18.32 8.32
C SER A 102 14.11 18.44 7.20
N GLY A 103 13.15 17.50 7.14
CA GLY A 103 12.04 17.56 6.19
C GLY A 103 11.10 18.73 6.44
N ALA A 104 10.71 18.97 7.70
CA ALA A 104 9.86 20.10 8.08
C ALA A 104 10.55 21.45 7.80
N PHE A 105 11.86 21.54 8.07
CA PHE A 105 12.67 22.71 7.77
C PHE A 105 12.70 23.02 6.27
N LEU A 106 13.00 22.03 5.43
CA LEU A 106 13.00 22.18 3.96
C LEU A 106 11.62 22.56 3.42
N ALA A 107 10.56 21.88 3.89
CA ALA A 107 9.20 22.18 3.48
C ALA A 107 8.80 23.62 3.82
N THR A 108 9.22 24.12 5.00
CA THR A 108 8.97 25.50 5.42
C THR A 108 9.68 26.50 4.51
N ILE A 109 10.95 26.24 4.14
CA ILE A 109 11.70 27.11 3.21
C ILE A 109 11.00 27.17 1.85
N VAL A 110 10.64 26.01 1.30
CA VAL A 110 9.98 25.93 -0.02
C VAL A 110 8.62 26.64 0.02
N LEU A 111 7.82 26.39 1.04
CA LEU A 111 6.50 27.04 1.21
C LEU A 111 6.64 28.55 1.39
N PHE A 112 7.58 29.00 2.23
CA PHE A 112 7.83 30.41 2.45
C PHE A 112 8.24 31.12 1.15
N PHE A 113 9.18 30.53 0.41
CA PHE A 113 9.62 31.07 -0.88
C PHE A 113 8.48 31.11 -1.90
N TYR A 114 7.68 30.04 -1.97
CA TYR A 114 6.50 29.99 -2.83
C TYR A 114 5.50 31.11 -2.53
N LEU A 115 5.14 31.30 -1.26
CA LEU A 115 4.22 32.36 -0.84
C LEU A 115 4.78 33.76 -1.10
N LEU A 116 6.10 33.95 -0.90
CA LEU A 116 6.77 35.20 -1.20
C LEU A 116 6.70 35.54 -2.70
N CYS A 117 7.00 34.56 -3.56
CA CYS A 117 6.89 34.69 -5.00
C CYS A 117 5.46 34.96 -5.46
N MET A 118 4.46 34.32 -4.87
CA MET A 118 3.05 34.61 -5.18
C MET A 118 2.65 36.04 -4.83
N LYS A 119 3.13 36.56 -3.69
CA LYS A 119 2.74 37.89 -3.20
C LYS A 119 3.42 39.03 -3.95
N ILE A 120 4.70 38.88 -4.27
CA ILE A 120 5.53 39.95 -4.83
C ILE A 120 5.77 39.76 -6.35
N GLY A 121 5.56 38.54 -6.86
CA GLY A 121 5.90 38.18 -8.23
C GLY A 121 7.41 38.06 -8.44
N LEU A 122 7.81 37.73 -9.68
CA LEU A 122 9.22 37.62 -10.07
C LEU A 122 9.96 38.98 -10.13
N ILE A 123 9.21 40.09 -10.09
CA ILE A 123 9.70 41.47 -10.21
C ILE A 123 10.59 41.89 -9.01
N CYS A 124 10.53 41.17 -7.89
CA CYS A 124 11.40 41.45 -6.74
C CYS A 124 12.89 41.26 -7.09
N PHE A 125 13.23 40.30 -7.97
CA PHE A 125 14.59 40.02 -8.40
C PHE A 125 15.14 41.03 -9.42
N THR A 126 14.39 42.07 -9.79
CA THR A 126 14.89 43.19 -10.61
C THR A 126 15.00 44.49 -9.82
N TYR A 127 14.54 44.53 -8.56
CA TYR A 127 14.57 45.73 -7.74
C TYR A 127 15.95 45.95 -7.09
N LYS A 128 16.53 47.13 -7.29
CA LYS A 128 17.85 47.50 -6.75
C LYS A 128 17.93 47.37 -5.23
N ASN A 129 16.88 47.78 -4.51
CA ASN A 129 16.81 47.69 -3.04
C ASN A 129 16.83 46.25 -2.53
N PHE A 130 16.25 45.31 -3.29
CA PHE A 130 16.26 43.88 -2.95
C PHE A 130 17.67 43.30 -3.07
N TYR A 131 18.37 43.60 -4.18
CA TYR A 131 19.78 43.21 -4.33
C TYR A 131 20.67 43.81 -3.25
N GLN A 132 20.46 45.08 -2.91
CA GLN A 132 21.24 45.76 -1.89
C GLN A 132 21.04 45.09 -0.52
N PHE A 133 19.80 44.73 -0.16
CA PHE A 133 19.51 43.97 1.05
C PHE A 133 20.21 42.59 1.07
N PHE A 134 20.18 41.86 -0.04
CA PHE A 134 20.89 40.57 -0.18
C PHE A 134 22.41 40.74 -0.08
N PHE A 135 22.97 41.80 -0.66
CA PHE A 135 24.40 42.08 -0.62
C PHE A 135 24.89 42.40 0.81
N PHE A 136 24.15 43.27 1.53
CA PHE A 136 24.46 43.59 2.93
C PHE A 136 24.27 42.37 3.87
N SER A 137 23.34 41.47 3.54
CA SER A 137 23.08 40.25 4.31
C SER A 137 23.88 39.03 3.85
N SER A 138 24.86 39.22 2.95
CA SER A 138 25.59 38.14 2.26
C SER A 138 26.17 37.08 3.21
N LYS A 139 26.75 37.48 4.34
CA LYS A 139 27.29 36.54 5.34
C LYS A 139 26.21 35.62 5.94
N LEU A 140 25.03 36.15 6.24
CA LEU A 140 23.92 35.37 6.80
C LEU A 140 23.31 34.46 5.74
N ILE A 141 23.23 34.93 4.49
CA ILE A 141 22.73 34.13 3.37
C ILE A 141 23.64 32.94 3.12
N LEU A 142 24.96 33.10 3.16
CA LEU A 142 25.90 32.00 2.99
C LEU A 142 25.69 30.90 4.05
N ILE A 143 25.61 31.27 5.33
CA ILE A 143 25.35 30.32 6.42
C ILE A 143 23.99 29.63 6.23
N SER A 144 22.96 30.38 5.84
CA SER A 144 21.63 29.82 5.58
C SER A 144 21.65 28.82 4.42
N VAL A 145 22.41 29.10 3.36
CA VAL A 145 22.56 28.19 2.21
C VAL A 145 23.30 26.92 2.62
N GLU A 146 24.37 27.02 3.41
CA GLU A 146 25.12 25.86 3.92
C GLU A 146 24.25 24.95 4.80
N ILE A 147 23.51 25.53 5.76
CA ILE A 147 22.58 24.77 6.62
C ILE A 147 21.49 24.11 5.77
N THR A 148 20.97 24.82 4.76
CA THR A 148 19.95 24.26 3.85
C THR A 148 20.51 23.12 3.02
N ALA A 149 21.73 23.26 2.48
CA ALA A 149 22.40 22.20 1.73
C ALA A 149 22.68 20.97 2.61
N LEU A 150 23.11 21.17 3.85
CA LEU A 150 23.31 20.10 4.82
C LEU A 150 22.00 19.37 5.15
N ALA A 151 20.94 20.13 5.44
CA ALA A 151 19.62 19.58 5.75
C ALA A 151 19.04 18.79 4.56
N LEU A 152 19.18 19.32 3.34
CA LEU A 152 18.78 18.63 2.11
C LEU A 152 19.57 17.34 1.92
N SER A 153 20.90 17.40 2.00
CA SER A 153 21.77 16.22 1.82
C SER A 153 21.43 15.11 2.83
N TYR A 154 21.27 15.49 4.10
CA TYR A 154 20.89 14.57 5.17
C TYR A 154 19.49 13.97 4.95
N HIS A 155 18.50 14.79 4.58
CA HIS A 155 17.14 14.34 4.35
C HIS A 155 17.07 13.37 3.17
N LEU A 156 17.75 13.68 2.07
CA LEU A 156 17.77 12.89 0.85
C LEU A 156 18.48 11.55 1.07
N PHE A 157 19.65 11.55 1.73
CA PHE A 157 20.36 10.32 2.05
C PHE A 157 19.54 9.38 2.97
N ASN A 158 18.93 9.92 4.03
CA ASN A 158 18.07 9.11 4.90
C ASN A 158 16.78 8.66 4.20
N GLY A 159 16.22 9.48 3.32
CA GLY A 159 15.07 9.11 2.50
C GLY A 159 15.39 7.92 1.59
N VAL A 160 16.53 7.96 0.90
CA VAL A 160 17.01 6.83 0.08
C VAL A 160 17.23 5.58 0.94
N ARG A 161 17.87 5.71 2.10
CA ARG A 161 18.04 4.59 3.05
C ARG A 161 16.70 3.97 3.48
N HIS A 162 15.69 4.79 3.75
CA HIS A 162 14.34 4.33 4.08
C HIS A 162 13.70 3.58 2.91
N LEU A 163 13.73 4.16 1.70
CA LEU A 163 13.22 3.49 0.50
C LEU A 163 13.91 2.14 0.26
N LEU A 164 15.25 2.08 0.39
CA LEU A 164 16.00 0.83 0.27
C LEU A 164 15.58 -0.22 1.30
N THR A 165 15.24 0.20 2.53
CA THR A 165 14.76 -0.69 3.59
C THR A 165 13.36 -1.21 3.28
N ASP A 166 12.48 -0.36 2.75
CA ASP A 166 11.12 -0.75 2.35
C ASP A 166 11.16 -1.74 1.17
N PHE A 167 12.07 -1.53 0.21
CA PHE A 167 12.29 -2.46 -0.90
C PHE A 167 12.95 -3.77 -0.46
N SER A 168 13.92 -3.74 0.45
CA SER A 168 14.58 -4.96 0.92
C SER A 168 13.66 -5.83 1.79
N GLY A 169 12.80 -5.22 2.60
CA GLY A 169 11.75 -5.94 3.33
C GLY A 169 10.68 -6.55 2.42
N PHE A 170 10.50 -6.04 1.20
CA PHE A 170 9.67 -6.65 0.17
C PHE A 170 10.37 -7.80 -0.58
N LEU A 171 11.71 -7.74 -0.70
CA LEU A 171 12.51 -8.72 -1.45
C LEU A 171 12.87 -9.99 -0.64
N PHE A 172 12.82 -9.91 0.68
CA PHE A 172 13.07 -11.03 1.60
C PHE A 172 11.90 -11.17 2.59
N PRO A 173 10.84 -11.95 2.26
CA PRO A 173 9.73 -12.23 3.18
C PRO A 173 10.14 -13.13 4.36
#